data_AF-A0A3Q2NQZ8-F1
#
_entry.id   AF-A0A3Q2NQZ8-F1
#
_cell.length_a   1.000
_cell.length_b   1.000
_cell.length_c   1.000
_cell.angle_alpha   90.00
_cell.angle_beta   90.00
_cell.angle_gamma   90.00
#
_symmetry.space_group_name_H-M   'P 1'
#
loop_
_entity.id
_entity.type
_entity.pdbx_description
1 polymer ?
#
loop_
_entity_poly.entity_id
_entity_poly.type
_entity_poly.pdbx_seq_one_letter_code
_entity_poly.pdbx_strand_id
1 'polypeptide(L)'
;MTSNSPLRGVLRRMRHLERSSVEVELQELGILGQKQGAKMPQDYEKGAYPEPPRQTPAVDKQTALPNPALILSKLFLYTVDLPVTTFKDTIDSIRSKNKGVYYHQKFRRVPDLTECQEGDYPCYYEAEMQWRRDYKVDQEIVKVIQERMRACQQREGFSYEQNCAKEIQQFKEVSKNFQSRYGDLGAYASARKCLMKQKERMMAAQAQSA
;
A
#
# COMPACT_ATOMS: atom_id res chain seq x y z
N MET A 1 56.49 -37.45 42.67
CA MET A 1 55.53 -37.60 43.79
C MET A 1 54.82 -36.27 43.93
N THR A 2 53.53 -36.06 43.67
CA THR A 2 52.36 -36.95 43.62
C THR A 2 51.19 -36.19 42.96
N SER A 3 50.39 -36.97 42.22
CA SER A 3 48.97 -36.83 41.88
C SER A 3 48.40 -35.51 41.36
N ASN A 4 48.19 -35.50 40.03
CA ASN A 4 47.02 -34.87 39.42
C ASN A 4 45.72 -35.46 40.03
N SER A 5 44.85 -34.60 40.56
CA SER A 5 43.52 -34.97 41.04
C SER A 5 42.46 -34.66 39.97
N PRO A 6 41.79 -35.65 39.36
CA PRO A 6 40.81 -35.43 38.28
C PRO A 6 39.43 -34.95 38.78
N LEU A 7 39.26 -34.71 40.08
CA LEU A 7 37.94 -34.46 40.70
C LEU A 7 37.44 -33.00 40.59
N ARG A 8 38.26 -32.03 40.19
CA ARG A 8 37.79 -30.64 39.96
C ARG A 8 37.12 -30.43 38.61
N GLY A 9 37.38 -31.28 37.62
CA GLY A 9 36.75 -31.20 36.30
C GLY A 9 35.30 -31.70 36.28
N VAL A 10 35.01 -32.76 37.05
CA VAL A 10 33.70 -33.42 37.07
C VAL A 10 32.63 -32.54 37.73
N LEU A 11 32.96 -31.83 38.82
CA LEU A 11 32.04 -30.91 39.50
C LEU A 11 31.72 -29.63 38.70
N ARG A 12 32.59 -29.24 37.75
CA ARG A 12 32.29 -28.15 36.80
C ARG A 12 31.41 -28.63 35.65
N ARG A 13 31.57 -29.88 35.21
CA ARG A 13 30.74 -30.49 34.16
C ARG A 13 29.33 -30.82 34.63
N MET A 14 29.15 -31.31 35.86
CA MET A 14 27.81 -31.52 36.43
C MET A 14 27.03 -30.22 36.61
N ARG A 15 27.67 -29.14 37.08
CA ARG A 15 27.02 -27.81 37.18
C ARG A 15 26.66 -27.19 35.83
N HIS A 16 27.36 -27.55 34.75
CA HIS A 16 27.00 -27.11 33.40
C HIS A 16 25.83 -27.90 32.81
N LEU A 17 25.74 -29.21 33.09
CA LEU A 17 24.64 -30.06 32.65
C LEU A 17 23.33 -29.76 33.39
N GLU A 18 23.36 -29.44 34.69
CA GLU A 18 22.17 -28.98 35.41
C GLU A 18 21.69 -27.58 34.96
N ARG A 19 22.61 -26.68 34.54
CA ARG A 19 22.23 -25.36 34.02
C ARG A 19 21.58 -25.44 32.63
N SER A 20 22.02 -26.37 31.78
CA SER A 20 21.43 -26.57 30.46
C SER A 20 20.01 -27.14 30.51
N SER A 21 19.64 -27.89 31.55
CA SER A 21 18.27 -28.42 31.67
C SER A 21 17.28 -27.36 32.16
N VAL A 22 17.70 -26.43 33.02
CA VAL A 22 16.83 -25.35 33.55
C VAL A 22 16.58 -24.25 32.50
N GLU A 23 17.51 -24.00 31.58
CA GLU A 23 17.30 -23.05 30.46
C GLU A 23 16.35 -23.58 29.38
N VAL A 24 16.16 -24.90 29.28
CA VAL A 24 15.23 -25.52 28.31
C VAL A 24 13.78 -25.50 28.80
N GLU A 25 13.54 -25.41 30.12
CA GLU A 25 12.19 -25.46 30.72
C GLU A 25 11.51 -24.09 30.88
N LEU A 26 12.24 -22.98 30.72
CA LEU A 26 11.69 -21.61 30.76
C LEU A 26 11.29 -21.06 29.38
N GLN A 27 11.53 -21.84 28.31
CA GLN A 27 11.13 -21.48 26.95
C GLN A 27 9.66 -21.87 26.64
N GLU A 28 9.01 -22.68 27.47
CA GLU A 28 7.63 -23.14 27.33
C GLU A 28 6.58 -22.16 27.92
N LEU A 29 7.00 -21.11 28.63
CA LEU A 29 6.10 -20.03 29.10
C LEU A 29 6.28 -18.71 28.31
N GLY A 30 6.95 -18.79 27.16
CA GLY A 30 7.06 -17.72 26.18
C GLY A 30 5.82 -17.59 25.30
N ILE A 31 4.64 -17.36 25.89
CA ILE A 31 3.47 -16.84 25.17
C ILE A 31 3.72 -15.36 24.85
N LEU A 32 4.72 -15.10 24.01
CA LEU A 32 4.82 -13.89 23.19
C LEU A 32 5.49 -14.33 21.90
N GLY A 33 4.83 -15.26 21.21
CA GLY A 33 5.01 -15.41 19.78
C GLY A 33 4.98 -14.01 19.18
N GLN A 34 6.03 -13.67 18.43
CA GLN A 34 6.07 -12.54 17.55
C GLN A 34 4.71 -12.45 16.86
N LYS A 35 3.83 -11.54 17.32
CA LYS A 35 2.78 -11.02 16.46
C LYS A 35 3.56 -10.26 15.39
N GLN A 36 3.99 -10.99 14.35
CA GLN A 36 4.17 -10.43 13.02
C GLN A 36 3.02 -9.44 12.86
N GLY A 37 3.37 -8.15 12.72
CA GLY A 37 2.41 -7.05 12.78
C GLY A 37 1.17 -7.45 11.98
N ALA A 38 0.01 -7.44 12.65
CA ALA A 38 -1.23 -7.98 12.11
C ALA A 38 -1.35 -7.59 10.63
N LYS A 39 -1.17 -8.58 9.73
CA LYS A 39 -1.36 -8.37 8.30
C LYS A 39 -2.79 -7.90 8.16
N MET A 40 -2.96 -6.62 7.85
CA MET A 40 -4.26 -6.07 7.51
C MET A 40 -4.83 -6.88 6.32
N PRO A 41 -6.14 -6.86 6.06
CA PRO A 41 -6.74 -7.64 4.96
C PRO A 41 -6.03 -7.40 3.62
N GLN A 42 -5.66 -8.47 2.89
CA GLN A 42 -4.84 -8.43 1.67
C GLN A 42 -5.36 -7.55 0.51
N ASP A 43 -6.54 -6.94 0.63
CA ASP A 43 -7.13 -6.08 -0.41
C ASP A 43 -6.25 -4.86 -0.75
N TYR A 44 -5.41 -4.40 0.18
CA TYR A 44 -4.48 -3.26 -0.01
C TYR A 44 -3.06 -3.65 -0.46
N GLU A 45 -2.66 -4.93 -0.43
CA GLU A 45 -1.34 -5.36 -0.94
C GLU A 45 -1.37 -5.44 -2.47
N LYS A 46 -1.58 -4.29 -3.11
CA LYS A 46 -1.26 -4.10 -4.53
C LYS A 46 0.03 -3.30 -4.55
N GLY A 47 0.99 -3.66 -5.40
CA GLY A 47 2.15 -2.81 -5.70
C GLY A 47 1.78 -1.38 -6.16
N ALA A 48 0.48 -1.12 -6.33
CA ALA A 48 -0.10 0.19 -6.50
C ALA A 48 -0.03 1.12 -5.26
N TYR A 49 0.20 0.63 -4.05
CA TYR A 49 0.36 1.46 -2.84
C TYR A 49 1.59 1.01 -2.05
N PRO A 50 2.80 1.44 -2.46
CA PRO A 50 4.02 1.09 -1.75
C PRO A 50 4.07 1.80 -0.39
N GLU A 51 4.34 1.05 0.68
CA GLU A 51 4.69 1.63 1.98
C GLU A 51 6.08 1.16 2.38
N PRO A 52 7.00 2.06 2.79
CA PRO A 52 8.26 1.63 3.36
C PRO A 52 8.02 0.93 4.71
N PRO A 53 8.91 0.00 5.12
CA PRO A 53 8.78 -0.67 6.41
C PRO A 53 8.82 0.36 7.54
N ARG A 54 7.88 0.24 8.49
CA ARG A 54 7.83 1.15 9.65
C ARG A 54 9.04 0.91 10.55
N GLN A 55 9.92 1.90 10.66
CA GLN A 55 11.02 1.91 11.61
C GLN A 55 10.66 2.90 12.73
N THR A 56 10.38 2.36 13.91
CA THR A 56 10.19 3.19 15.12
C THR A 56 11.40 3.01 16.01
N PRO A 57 12.01 4.10 16.52
CA PRO A 57 13.13 3.96 17.44
C PRO A 57 12.69 3.24 18.71
N ALA A 58 13.61 2.50 19.33
CA ALA A 58 13.38 1.95 20.65
C ALA A 58 13.11 3.08 21.64
N VAL A 59 12.16 2.86 22.56
CA VAL A 59 11.83 3.87 23.56
C VAL A 59 12.91 3.88 24.64
N ASP A 60 13.84 4.81 24.56
CA ASP A 60 14.88 5.01 25.57
C ASP A 60 14.32 5.79 26.78
N LYS A 61 14.22 5.12 27.93
CA LYS A 61 13.74 5.73 29.18
C LYS A 61 14.88 6.50 29.85
N GLN A 62 14.98 7.79 29.58
CA GLN A 62 15.98 8.67 30.21
C GLN A 62 15.66 9.00 31.68
N THR A 63 14.39 8.87 32.09
CA THR A 63 13.92 9.15 33.45
C THR A 63 13.25 7.93 34.08
N ALA A 64 13.33 7.83 35.41
CA ALA A 64 12.73 6.74 36.18
C ALA A 64 11.20 6.89 36.36
N LEU A 65 10.65 8.04 35.99
CA LEU A 65 9.21 8.32 36.06
C LEU A 65 8.49 7.71 34.85
N PRO A 66 7.31 7.08 35.04
CA PRO A 66 6.56 6.51 33.94
C PRO A 66 6.03 7.61 33.01
N ASN A 67 6.27 7.47 31.70
CA ASN A 67 5.74 8.40 30.70
C ASN A 67 4.19 8.30 30.63
N PRO A 68 3.44 9.40 30.84
CA PRO A 68 1.98 9.38 30.80
C PRO A 68 1.40 8.94 29.46
N ALA A 69 2.12 9.12 28.34
CA ALA A 69 1.69 8.66 27.02
C ALA A 69 1.57 7.12 26.93
N LEU A 70 2.42 6.38 27.65
CA LEU A 70 2.35 4.92 27.71
C LEU A 70 1.15 4.43 28.54
N ILE A 71 0.75 5.20 29.55
CA ILE A 71 -0.42 4.90 30.37
C ILE A 71 -1.69 5.15 29.55
N LEU A 72 -1.76 6.30 28.86
CA LEU A 72 -2.91 6.65 28.02
C LEU A 72 -3.10 5.68 26.84
N SER A 73 -2.03 5.29 26.15
CA SER A 73 -2.10 4.31 25.06
C SER A 73 -2.55 2.93 25.54
N LYS A 74 -2.08 2.48 26.72
CA LYS A 74 -2.57 1.24 27.34
C LYS A 74 -4.03 1.36 27.75
N LEU A 75 -4.43 2.48 28.36
CA LEU A 75 -5.82 2.71 28.72
C LEU A 75 -6.71 2.63 27.48
N PHE A 76 -6.36 3.34 26.40
CA PHE A 76 -7.08 3.29 25.12
C PHE A 76 -7.18 1.87 24.55
N LEU A 77 -6.08 1.09 24.61
CA LEU A 77 -6.07 -0.30 24.17
C LEU A 77 -7.12 -1.14 24.92
N TYR A 78 -7.21 -0.98 26.24
CA TYR A 78 -8.13 -1.75 27.09
C TYR A 78 -9.57 -1.24 27.05
N THR A 79 -9.78 0.08 26.95
CA THR A 79 -11.12 0.67 27.01
C THR A 79 -11.81 0.75 25.66
N VAL A 80 -11.06 0.93 24.57
CA VAL A 80 -11.61 1.16 23.23
C VAL A 80 -11.23 0.04 22.26
N ASP A 81 -9.94 -0.21 22.04
CA ASP A 81 -9.51 -1.13 20.95
C ASP A 81 -9.93 -2.59 21.21
N LEU A 82 -9.74 -3.10 22.43
CA LEU A 82 -10.11 -4.47 22.80
C LEU A 82 -11.63 -4.76 22.64
N PRO A 83 -12.55 -3.96 23.19
CA PRO A 83 -13.98 -4.21 22.97
C PRO A 83 -14.37 -4.02 21.50
N VAL A 84 -13.78 -3.06 20.78
CA VAL A 84 -14.08 -2.86 19.36
C VAL A 84 -13.59 -4.03 18.50
N THR A 85 -12.41 -4.56 18.77
CA THR A 85 -11.84 -5.70 18.02
C THR A 85 -12.62 -6.98 18.27
N THR A 86 -12.97 -7.28 19.52
CA THR A 86 -13.83 -8.44 19.83
C THR A 86 -15.20 -8.34 19.15
N PHE A 87 -15.82 -7.15 19.15
CA PHE A 87 -17.07 -6.92 18.43
C PHE A 87 -16.92 -7.11 16.91
N LYS A 88 -15.86 -6.56 16.31
CA LYS A 88 -15.54 -6.78 14.89
C LYS A 88 -15.39 -8.27 14.58
N ASP A 89 -14.66 -9.02 15.42
CA ASP A 89 -14.45 -10.46 15.23
C ASP A 89 -15.78 -11.24 15.30
N THR A 90 -16.70 -10.86 16.20
CA THR A 90 -18.04 -11.48 16.25
C THR A 90 -18.83 -11.23 14.96
N ILE A 91 -18.81 -10.00 14.42
CA ILE A 91 -19.47 -9.67 13.16
C ILE A 91 -18.82 -10.40 11.99
N ASP A 92 -17.49 -10.42 11.92
CA ASP A 92 -16.75 -11.12 10.86
C ASP A 92 -17.02 -12.61 10.92
N SER A 93 -17.21 -13.20 12.10
CA SER A 93 -17.62 -14.61 12.26
C SER A 93 -19.00 -14.88 11.65
N ILE A 94 -19.96 -13.96 11.81
CA ILE A 94 -21.31 -14.07 11.23
C ILE A 94 -21.24 -13.88 9.71
N ARG A 95 -20.53 -12.85 9.24
CA ARG A 95 -20.33 -12.57 7.82
C ARG A 95 -19.61 -13.73 7.12
N SER A 96 -18.69 -14.39 7.81
CA SER A 96 -17.94 -15.52 7.26
C SER A 96 -18.82 -16.72 6.89
N LYS A 97 -19.95 -16.89 7.58
CA LYS A 97 -20.93 -17.94 7.30
C LYS A 97 -21.73 -17.69 6.02
N ASN A 98 -21.92 -16.41 5.64
CA ASN A 98 -22.70 -15.99 4.48
C ASN A 98 -21.91 -15.03 3.57
N LYS A 99 -20.75 -15.47 3.06
CA LYS A 99 -19.93 -14.65 2.16
C LYS A 99 -20.52 -14.59 0.75
N GLY A 100 -21.11 -13.46 0.39
CA GLY A 100 -21.44 -13.15 -1.01
C GLY A 100 -20.20 -12.92 -1.85
N VAL A 101 -20.16 -13.50 -3.06
CA VAL A 101 -19.07 -13.32 -4.03
C VAL A 101 -19.46 -12.22 -5.01
N TYR A 102 -18.56 -11.28 -5.27
CA TYR A 102 -18.70 -10.28 -6.33
C TYR A 102 -17.50 -10.34 -7.27
N TYR A 103 -17.73 -10.03 -8.54
CA TYR A 103 -16.70 -10.05 -9.58
C TYR A 103 -16.50 -8.65 -10.16
N HIS A 104 -15.26 -8.35 -10.53
CA HIS A 104 -14.97 -7.12 -11.26
C HIS A 104 -15.38 -7.28 -12.73
N GLN A 105 -16.15 -6.32 -13.23
CA GLN A 105 -16.60 -6.34 -14.62
C GLN A 105 -15.41 -6.18 -15.57
N LYS A 106 -15.30 -7.06 -16.57
CA LYS A 106 -14.28 -7.00 -17.61
C LYS A 106 -14.93 -6.61 -18.93
N PHE A 107 -14.58 -5.43 -19.45
CA PHE A 107 -15.01 -4.98 -20.76
C PHE A 107 -14.02 -5.45 -21.82
N ARG A 108 -14.50 -6.11 -22.88
CA ARG A 108 -13.70 -6.34 -24.08
C ARG A 108 -13.41 -5.03 -24.80
N ARG A 109 -12.29 -4.98 -25.52
CA ARG A 109 -12.00 -3.85 -26.41
C ARG A 109 -12.91 -3.89 -27.63
N VAL A 110 -13.33 -2.71 -28.03
CA VAL A 110 -14.10 -2.36 -29.23
C VAL A 110 -13.15 -1.61 -30.17
N PRO A 111 -13.35 -1.67 -31.50
CA PRO A 111 -12.62 -0.81 -32.44
C PRO A 111 -12.70 0.67 -32.05
N ASP A 112 -11.59 1.37 -32.26
CA ASP A 112 -11.51 2.80 -31.99
C ASP A 112 -12.15 3.61 -33.13
N LEU A 113 -12.39 4.89 -32.87
CA LEU A 113 -13.07 5.79 -33.80
C LEU A 113 -12.37 5.92 -35.19
N THR A 114 -11.08 5.62 -35.26
CA THR A 114 -10.29 5.68 -36.50
C THR A 114 -10.60 4.56 -37.49
N GLU A 115 -11.15 3.44 -37.00
CA GLU A 115 -11.46 2.26 -37.82
C GLU A 115 -12.92 2.27 -38.31
N CYS A 116 -13.77 3.11 -37.71
CA CYS A 116 -15.18 3.23 -38.09
C CYS A 116 -15.35 3.92 -39.45
N GLN A 117 -16.25 3.40 -40.28
CA GLN A 117 -16.65 4.03 -41.54
C GLN A 117 -17.50 5.29 -41.30
N GLU A 118 -17.51 6.20 -42.29
CA GLU A 118 -18.35 7.39 -42.25
C GLU A 118 -19.84 7.02 -42.32
N GLY A 119 -20.63 7.44 -41.33
CA GLY A 119 -22.07 7.16 -41.25
C GLY A 119 -22.46 5.93 -40.42
N ASP A 120 -21.49 5.17 -39.90
CA ASP A 120 -21.75 4.02 -39.02
C ASP A 120 -21.96 4.47 -37.56
N TYR A 121 -23.21 4.78 -37.22
CA TYR A 121 -23.62 5.21 -35.88
C TYR A 121 -23.36 4.20 -34.75
N PRO A 122 -23.66 2.89 -34.88
CA PRO A 122 -23.35 1.94 -33.82
C PRO A 122 -21.84 1.85 -33.55
N CYS A 123 -20.99 1.87 -34.58
CA CYS A 123 -19.54 1.89 -34.37
C CYS A 123 -19.09 3.13 -33.57
N TYR A 124 -19.62 4.31 -33.90
CA TYR A 124 -19.31 5.53 -33.14
C TYR A 124 -19.76 5.47 -31.69
N TYR A 125 -20.93 4.90 -31.45
CA TYR A 125 -21.47 4.78 -30.09
C TYR A 125 -20.58 3.88 -29.24
N GLU A 126 -20.20 2.70 -29.73
CA GLU A 126 -19.37 1.77 -28.97
C GLU A 126 -17.96 2.35 -28.71
N ALA A 127 -17.36 2.97 -29.72
CA ALA A 127 -16.06 3.65 -29.60
C ALA A 127 -16.10 4.81 -28.59
N GLU A 128 -17.17 5.61 -28.61
CA GLU A 128 -17.34 6.69 -27.65
C GLU A 128 -17.54 6.16 -26.23
N MET A 129 -18.28 5.06 -26.05
CA MET A 129 -18.46 4.44 -24.74
C MET A 129 -17.16 3.82 -24.21
N GLN A 130 -16.31 3.27 -25.08
CA GLN A 130 -14.95 2.85 -24.71
C GLN A 130 -14.13 4.01 -24.20
N TRP A 131 -14.04 5.09 -24.98
CA TRP A 131 -13.30 6.29 -24.60
C TRP A 131 -13.79 6.90 -23.28
N ARG A 132 -15.12 6.96 -23.05
CA ARG A 132 -15.69 7.46 -21.78
C ARG A 132 -15.31 6.61 -20.58
N ARG A 133 -15.17 5.29 -20.75
CA ARG A 133 -14.70 4.39 -19.69
C ARG A 133 -13.22 4.62 -19.42
N ASP A 134 -12.40 4.68 -20.46
CA ASP A 134 -10.96 4.89 -20.33
C ASP A 134 -10.64 6.27 -19.73
N TYR A 135 -11.41 7.29 -20.07
CA TYR A 135 -11.31 8.62 -19.44
C TYR A 135 -11.53 8.56 -17.92
N LYS A 136 -12.56 7.82 -17.45
CA LYS A 136 -12.81 7.63 -16.02
C LYS A 136 -11.69 6.83 -15.36
N VAL A 137 -11.18 5.79 -16.02
CA VAL A 137 -10.05 5.00 -15.51
C VAL A 137 -8.80 5.87 -15.37
N ASP A 138 -8.49 6.70 -16.38
CA ASP A 138 -7.35 7.63 -16.33
C ASP A 138 -7.50 8.68 -15.21
N GLN A 139 -8.73 9.15 -14.92
CA GLN A 139 -8.99 10.01 -13.75
C GLN A 139 -8.64 9.31 -12.44
N GLU A 140 -9.03 8.04 -12.27
CA GLU A 140 -8.68 7.25 -11.09
C GLU A 140 -7.17 6.97 -11.01
N ILE A 141 -6.48 6.76 -12.14
CA ILE A 141 -5.02 6.61 -12.17
C ILE A 141 -4.34 7.86 -11.61
N VAL A 142 -4.76 9.05 -12.05
CA VAL A 142 -4.20 10.32 -11.52
C VAL A 142 -4.45 10.44 -10.02
N LYS A 143 -5.64 10.08 -9.54
CA LYS A 143 -5.97 10.10 -8.11
C LYS A 143 -5.08 9.15 -7.30
N VAL A 144 -4.86 7.93 -7.78
CA VAL A 144 -3.97 6.96 -7.10
C VAL A 144 -2.55 7.51 -6.97
N ILE A 145 -2.00 8.11 -8.03
CA ILE A 145 -0.65 8.69 -7.97
C ILE A 145 -0.62 9.93 -7.07
N GLN A 146 -1.70 10.72 -7.04
CA GLN A 146 -1.84 11.83 -6.11
C GLN A 146 -1.91 11.37 -4.65
N GLU A 147 -2.60 10.27 -4.36
CA GLU A 147 -2.66 9.66 -3.04
C GLU A 147 -1.28 9.18 -2.57
N ARG A 148 -0.47 8.58 -3.46
CA ARG A 148 0.91 8.21 -3.14
C ARG A 148 1.72 9.42 -2.70
N MET A 149 1.76 10.46 -3.54
CA MET A 149 2.51 11.68 -3.25
C MET A 149 2.08 12.32 -1.92
N ARG A 150 0.77 12.37 -1.64
CA ARG A 150 0.25 12.85 -0.35
C ARG A 150 0.64 11.95 0.82
N ALA A 151 0.59 10.63 0.64
CA ALA A 151 0.98 9.67 1.67
C ALA A 151 2.47 9.78 2.00
N CYS A 152 3.32 9.98 0.99
CA CYS A 152 4.75 10.19 1.15
C CYS A 152 5.05 11.52 1.86
N GLN A 153 4.40 12.62 1.45
CA GLN A 153 4.51 13.91 2.13
C GLN A 153 4.12 13.82 3.62
N GLN A 154 3.03 13.11 3.93
CA GLN A 154 2.56 12.93 5.30
C GLN A 154 3.52 12.07 6.15
N ARG A 155 4.20 11.09 5.54
CA ARG A 155 5.15 10.20 6.23
C ARG A 155 6.49 10.90 6.53
N GLU A 156 6.98 11.68 5.58
CA GLU A 156 8.33 12.29 5.65
C GLU A 156 8.36 13.64 6.39
N GLY A 157 7.20 14.29 6.52
CA GLY A 157 7.05 15.54 7.25
C GLY A 157 7.91 16.66 6.66
N PHE A 158 8.86 17.19 7.44
CA PHE A 158 9.73 18.29 7.00
C PHE A 158 10.77 17.88 5.95
N SER A 159 11.10 16.59 5.84
CA SER A 159 12.14 16.07 4.94
C SER A 159 11.61 15.63 3.56
N TYR A 160 10.37 16.00 3.24
CA TYR A 160 9.65 15.45 2.09
C TYR A 160 10.23 15.80 0.72
N GLU A 161 10.96 16.92 0.61
CA GLU A 161 11.49 17.38 -0.68
C GLU A 161 12.57 16.44 -1.25
N GLN A 162 13.37 15.83 -0.38
CA GLN A 162 14.50 14.98 -0.77
C GLN A 162 14.07 13.52 -0.93
N ASN A 163 13.31 13.02 0.04
CA ASN A 163 12.94 11.61 0.11
C ASN A 163 11.80 11.26 -0.87
N CYS A 164 10.85 12.19 -1.09
CA CYS A 164 9.69 12.01 -1.97
C CYS A 164 9.94 12.33 -3.46
N ALA A 165 11.18 12.60 -3.87
CA ALA A 165 11.47 13.11 -5.22
C ALA A 165 10.92 12.22 -6.35
N LYS A 166 10.95 10.89 -6.17
CA LYS A 166 10.46 9.92 -7.18
C LYS A 166 8.95 10.03 -7.40
N GLU A 167 8.17 10.13 -6.33
CA GLU A 167 6.71 10.19 -6.44
C GLU A 167 6.24 11.53 -7.00
N ILE A 168 6.93 12.62 -6.65
CA ILE A 168 6.68 13.94 -7.23
C ILE A 168 6.96 13.93 -8.74
N GLN A 169 8.04 13.28 -9.18
CA GLN A 169 8.35 13.14 -10.61
C GLN A 169 7.29 12.31 -11.34
N GLN A 170 6.88 11.16 -10.76
CA GLN A 170 5.80 10.34 -11.32
C GLN A 170 4.49 11.12 -11.44
N PHE A 171 4.13 11.90 -10.41
CA PHE A 171 2.95 12.75 -10.45
C PHE A 171 3.02 13.82 -11.55
N LYS A 172 4.18 14.48 -11.71
CA LYS A 172 4.39 15.48 -12.77
C LYS A 172 4.24 14.87 -14.15
N GLU A 173 4.82 13.69 -14.38
CA GLU A 173 4.73 12.99 -15.66
C GLU A 173 3.29 12.57 -15.98
N VAL A 174 2.62 11.89 -15.04
CA VAL A 174 1.24 11.42 -15.21
C VAL A 174 0.29 12.59 -15.41
N SER A 175 0.43 13.67 -14.63
CA SER A 175 -0.40 14.87 -14.78
C SER A 175 -0.17 15.57 -16.12
N LYS A 176 1.08 15.65 -16.58
CA LYS A 176 1.41 16.20 -17.91
C LYS A 176 0.80 15.34 -19.02
N ASN A 177 0.90 14.03 -18.92
CA ASN A 177 0.31 13.10 -19.91
C ASN A 177 -1.23 13.16 -19.90
N PHE A 178 -1.85 13.29 -18.73
CA PHE A 178 -3.29 13.45 -18.60
C PHE A 178 -3.77 14.78 -19.19
N GLN A 179 -3.13 15.90 -18.84
CA GLN A 179 -3.44 17.23 -19.40
C GLN A 179 -3.23 17.25 -20.92
N SER A 180 -2.19 16.59 -21.41
CA SER A 180 -1.92 16.52 -22.84
C SER A 180 -2.99 15.75 -23.61
N ARG A 181 -3.52 14.66 -23.04
CA ARG A 181 -4.62 13.87 -23.64
C ARG A 181 -5.97 14.56 -23.51
N TYR A 182 -6.32 15.03 -22.30
CA TYR A 182 -7.68 15.43 -21.96
C TYR A 182 -7.89 16.93 -21.68
N GLY A 183 -6.83 17.73 -21.68
CA GLY A 183 -6.94 19.18 -21.50
C GLY A 183 -7.81 19.84 -22.58
N ASP A 184 -8.57 20.86 -22.21
CA ASP A 184 -9.30 21.75 -23.13
C ASP A 184 -10.38 21.10 -24.01
N LEU A 185 -10.83 19.88 -23.69
CA LEU A 185 -11.92 19.20 -24.40
C LEU A 185 -13.31 19.84 -24.14
N GLY A 186 -13.41 20.65 -23.08
CA GLY A 186 -14.65 21.27 -22.60
C GLY A 186 -15.59 20.29 -21.87
N ALA A 187 -16.76 20.78 -21.45
CA ALA A 187 -17.74 19.99 -20.70
C ALA A 187 -18.30 18.81 -21.52
N TYR A 188 -18.55 19.03 -22.81
CA TYR A 188 -19.00 18.00 -23.76
C TYR A 188 -17.80 17.34 -24.44
N ALA A 189 -16.94 16.70 -23.64
CA ALA A 189 -15.79 15.98 -24.14
C ALA A 189 -16.22 14.70 -24.88
N SER A 190 -15.59 14.41 -26.02
CA SER A 190 -15.88 13.24 -26.83
C SER A 190 -14.62 12.67 -27.48
N ALA A 191 -14.69 11.39 -27.87
CA ALA A 191 -13.61 10.70 -28.58
C ALA A 191 -13.19 11.46 -29.86
N ARG A 192 -14.16 12.03 -30.58
CA ARG A 192 -13.94 12.84 -31.79
C ARG A 192 -13.03 14.03 -31.53
N LYS A 193 -13.31 14.80 -30.46
CA LYS A 193 -12.49 15.97 -30.09
C LYS A 193 -11.08 15.55 -29.66
N CYS A 194 -10.98 14.45 -28.91
CA CYS A 194 -9.69 13.87 -28.52
C CYS A 194 -8.85 13.50 -29.74
N LEU A 195 -9.47 12.88 -30.76
CA LEU A 195 -8.80 12.54 -32.01
C LEU A 195 -8.30 13.78 -32.77
N MET A 196 -9.11 14.84 -32.86
CA MET A 196 -8.68 16.08 -33.53
C MET A 196 -7.51 16.74 -32.81
N LYS A 197 -7.53 16.79 -31.48
CA LYS A 197 -6.39 17.26 -30.68
C LYS A 197 -5.14 16.41 -30.90
N GLN A 198 -5.30 15.09 -31.00
CA GLN A 198 -4.18 14.19 -31.30
C GLN A 198 -3.59 14.48 -32.69
N LYS A 199 -4.43 14.69 -33.71
CA LYS A 199 -3.98 15.07 -35.05
C LYS A 199 -3.22 16.39 -35.06
N GLU A 200 -3.74 17.42 -34.38
CA GLU A 200 -3.06 18.71 -34.22
C GLU A 200 -1.66 18.54 -33.61
N ARG A 201 -1.53 17.73 -32.56
CA ARG A 201 -0.24 17.43 -31.94
C ARG A 201 0.72 16.70 -32.87
N MET A 202 0.22 15.75 -33.67
CA MET A 202 1.05 15.05 -34.65
C MET A 202 1.56 15.98 -35.75
N MET A 203 0.71 16.87 -36.26
CA MET A 203 1.11 17.88 -37.25
C MET A 203 2.14 18.87 -36.67
N ALA A 204 1.93 19.34 -35.44
CA ALA A 204 2.88 20.22 -34.76
C ALA A 204 4.23 19.54 -34.51
N ALA A 205 4.23 18.26 -34.12
CA ALA A 205 5.46 17.48 -33.94
C ALA A 205 6.22 17.28 -35.26
N GLN A 206 5.50 16.99 -36.36
CA GLN A 206 6.08 16.87 -37.69
C GLN A 206 6.73 18.18 -38.15
N ALA A 207 6.04 19.31 -37.95
CA ALA A 207 6.55 20.64 -38.30
C ALA A 207 7.79 21.07 -37.48
N GLN A 208 7.97 20.54 -36.27
CA GLN A 208 9.16 20.79 -35.44
C GLN A 208 10.35 19.89 -35.79
N SER A 209 10.09 18.74 -36.41
CA SER A 209 11.11 17.77 -36.82
C SER A 209 11.64 17.97 -38.24
N ALA A 210 10.97 18.81 -39.03
CA ALA A 210 11.35 19.21 -40.39
C ALA A 210 12.21 20.47 -40.35
#